data_AF-A0A951QWX5-F1
#
_entry.id   AF-A0A951QWX5-F1
#
_cell.length_a   1.000
_cell.length_b   1.000
_cell.length_c   1.000
_cell.angle_alpha   90.00
_cell.angle_beta   90.00
_cell.angle_gamma   90.00
#
_symmetry.space_group_name_H-M   'P 1'
#
loop_
_entity.id
_entity.type
_entity.pdbx_description
1 polymer ?
#
loop_
_entity_poly.entity_id
_entity_poly.type
_entity_poly.pdbx_seq_one_letter_code
_entity_poly.pdbx_strand_id
1 'polypeptide(L)'
;MIATSQQVNPLARFVTKEAIALHLKIEVARIKEIRLWPNVILVVAQGLTRFVSYADIPPIIEVEPPQTPDFSRWRKRWNKSETKRSPEFWEEFYRQKFCEAASVAVLQTWGRLVGIIKSVMSQTALESLRTQYAETKNTLQLSLYLS
;
A
#
# COMPACT_ATOMS: atom_id res chain seq x y z
N MET A 1 -14.66 26.99 -23.97
CA MET A 1 -13.90 27.04 -22.70
C MET A 1 -13.78 25.62 -22.16
N ILE A 2 -12.65 25.34 -21.52
CA ILE A 2 -12.01 24.03 -21.32
C ILE A 2 -12.76 23.20 -20.26
N ALA A 3 -13.13 21.96 -20.57
CA ALA A 3 -13.39 20.97 -19.52
C ALA A 3 -12.03 20.43 -19.07
N THR A 4 -11.44 21.12 -18.09
CA THR A 4 -10.19 20.68 -17.47
C THR A 4 -10.43 19.30 -16.89
N SER A 5 -9.61 18.32 -17.32
CA SER A 5 -9.59 17.01 -16.69
C SER A 5 -9.47 17.24 -15.18
N GLN A 6 -10.48 16.79 -14.43
CA GLN A 6 -10.52 17.01 -13.00
C GLN A 6 -9.30 16.31 -12.41
N GLN A 7 -8.29 17.07 -12.02
CA GLN A 7 -7.00 16.52 -11.63
C GLN A 7 -7.21 15.62 -10.41
N VAL A 8 -7.15 14.31 -10.65
CA VAL A 8 -7.29 13.30 -9.61
C VAL A 8 -6.07 13.42 -8.68
N ASN A 9 -6.28 13.14 -7.39
CA ASN A 9 -5.23 13.19 -6.38
C ASN A 9 -3.97 12.44 -6.84
N PRO A 10 -2.75 12.99 -6.71
CA PRO A 10 -1.51 12.30 -7.13
C PRO A 10 -1.28 10.93 -6.46
N LEU A 11 -1.84 10.72 -5.26
CA LEU A 11 -1.78 9.44 -4.55
C LEU A 11 -2.72 8.37 -5.15
N ALA A 12 -3.58 8.73 -6.10
CA ALA A 12 -4.47 7.80 -6.77
C ALA A 12 -3.73 6.67 -7.50
N ARG A 13 -2.48 6.91 -7.91
CA ARG A 13 -1.61 5.91 -8.53
C ARG A 13 -1.34 4.68 -7.65
N PHE A 14 -1.50 4.82 -6.33
CA PHE A 14 -1.30 3.72 -5.39
C PHE A 14 -2.56 2.87 -5.14
N VAL A 15 -3.70 3.25 -5.72
CA VAL A 15 -4.99 2.60 -5.43
C VAL A 15 -5.10 1.28 -6.19
N THR A 16 -5.16 0.18 -5.43
CA THR A 16 -5.49 -1.16 -5.95
C THR A 16 -6.70 -1.74 -5.24
N LYS A 17 -7.35 -2.75 -5.85
CA LYS A 17 -8.49 -3.43 -5.22
C LYS A 17 -8.06 -4.15 -3.94
N GLU A 18 -6.87 -4.73 -3.95
CA GLU A 18 -6.28 -5.48 -2.84
C GLU A 18 -6.02 -4.55 -1.64
N ALA A 19 -5.41 -3.38 -1.89
CA ALA A 19 -5.15 -2.40 -0.84
C ALA A 19 -6.45 -1.87 -0.21
N ILE A 20 -7.47 -1.62 -1.04
CA ILE A 20 -8.80 -1.18 -0.58
C ILE A 20 -9.50 -2.28 0.22
N ALA A 21 -9.48 -3.51 -0.28
CA ALA A 21 -10.07 -4.67 0.37
C ALA A 21 -9.46 -4.89 1.76
N LEU A 22 -8.13 -4.87 1.84
CA LEU A 22 -7.40 -5.02 3.09
C LEU A 22 -7.67 -3.87 4.07
N HIS A 23 -7.67 -2.62 3.58
CA HIS A 23 -7.99 -1.44 4.39
C HIS A 23 -9.40 -1.53 4.99
N LEU A 24 -10.38 -1.94 4.19
CA LEU A 24 -11.79 -2.04 4.60
C LEU A 24 -12.14 -3.37 5.29
N LYS A 25 -11.19 -4.30 5.40
CA LYS A 25 -11.39 -5.66 5.95
C LYS A 25 -12.53 -6.40 5.25
N ILE A 26 -12.54 -6.35 3.91
CA ILE A 26 -13.49 -7.07 3.06
C ILE A 26 -12.74 -7.92 2.03
N GLU A 27 -13.42 -8.91 1.46
CA GLU A 27 -12.89 -9.64 0.32
C GLU A 27 -12.88 -8.78 -0.94
N VAL A 28 -11.85 -8.95 -1.78
CA VAL A 28 -11.73 -8.28 -3.08
C VAL A 28 -12.97 -8.52 -3.96
N ALA A 29 -13.50 -9.75 -3.96
CA ALA A 29 -14.67 -10.14 -4.73
C ALA A 29 -15.95 -9.34 -4.37
N ARG A 30 -16.02 -8.79 -3.14
CA ARG A 30 -17.15 -7.98 -2.71
C ARG A 30 -17.10 -6.55 -3.27
N ILE A 31 -15.95 -6.08 -3.76
CA ILE A 31 -15.82 -4.74 -4.34
C ILE A 31 -16.46 -4.73 -5.72
N LYS A 32 -17.56 -3.97 -5.86
CA LYS A 32 -18.27 -3.78 -7.12
C LYS A 32 -17.65 -2.65 -7.93
N GLU A 33 -17.28 -1.57 -7.26
CA GLU A 33 -16.82 -0.36 -7.91
C GLU A 33 -15.85 0.44 -7.02
N ILE A 34 -14.83 1.04 -7.66
CA ILE A 34 -13.94 2.03 -7.06
C ILE A 34 -13.98 3.27 -7.95
N ARG A 35 -14.45 4.39 -7.42
CA ARG A 35 -14.42 5.69 -8.12
C ARG A 35 -13.38 6.60 -7.49
N LEU A 36 -12.48 7.12 -8.32
CA LEU A 36 -11.42 8.02 -7.91
C LEU A 36 -11.91 9.46 -8.09
N TRP A 37 -12.36 10.10 -7.01
CA TRP A 37 -12.76 11.51 -7.02
C TRP A 37 -11.58 12.40 -6.62
N PRO A 38 -11.59 13.71 -6.92
CA PRO A 38 -10.40 14.56 -6.72
C PRO A 38 -9.78 14.50 -5.31
N ASN A 39 -10.57 14.29 -4.26
CA ASN A 39 -10.11 14.31 -2.87
C ASN A 39 -10.32 13.00 -2.10
N VAL A 40 -11.08 12.05 -2.66
CA VAL A 40 -11.52 10.86 -1.95
C VAL A 40 -11.74 9.70 -2.91
N ILE A 41 -11.61 8.48 -2.41
CA ILE A 41 -11.95 7.26 -3.12
C ILE A 41 -13.35 6.84 -2.65
N LEU A 42 -14.31 6.73 -3.55
CA LEU A 42 -15.60 6.10 -3.26
C LEU A 42 -15.48 4.61 -3.58
N VAL A 43 -15.71 3.78 -2.58
CA VAL A 43 -15.73 2.31 -2.69
C VAL A 43 -17.16 1.83 -2.52
N VAL A 44 -17.68 1.15 -3.53
CA VAL A 44 -18.98 0.47 -3.48
C VAL A 44 -18.72 -1.03 -3.48
N ALA A 45 -19.12 -1.68 -2.40
CA ALA A 45 -19.02 -3.11 -2.20
C ALA A 45 -20.38 -3.71 -1.87
N GLN A 46 -20.52 -5.03 -1.95
CA GLN A 46 -21.75 -5.71 -1.57
C GLN A 46 -22.08 -5.45 -0.09
N GLY A 47 -23.18 -4.72 0.16
CA GLY A 47 -23.65 -4.35 1.49
C GLY A 47 -22.84 -3.24 2.18
N LEU A 48 -21.96 -2.54 1.46
CA LEU A 48 -21.09 -1.51 2.04
C LEU A 48 -20.78 -0.40 1.02
N THR A 49 -20.95 0.87 1.41
CA THR A 49 -20.43 2.02 0.67
C THR A 49 -19.55 2.85 1.60
N ARG A 50 -18.31 3.13 1.19
CA ARG A 50 -17.32 3.84 2.02
C ARG A 50 -16.54 4.86 1.22
N PHE A 51 -16.17 5.92 1.91
CA PHE A 51 -15.21 6.90 1.44
C PHE A 51 -13.86 6.60 2.10
N VAL A 52 -12.81 6.48 1.28
CA VAL A 52 -11.45 6.19 1.71
C VAL A 52 -10.54 7.35 1.29
N SER A 53 -9.65 7.78 2.18
CA SER A 53 -8.66 8.81 1.83
C SER A 53 -7.52 8.17 1.03
N TYR A 54 -7.08 8.85 -0.02
CA TYR A 54 -5.87 8.45 -0.73
C TYR A 54 -4.63 8.34 0.15
N ALA A 55 -4.56 9.16 1.21
CA ALA A 55 -3.46 9.12 2.16
C ALA A 55 -3.47 7.90 3.09
N ASP A 56 -4.53 7.09 3.06
CA ASP A 56 -4.59 5.86 3.83
C ASP A 56 -3.99 4.68 3.03
N ILE A 57 -3.84 4.80 1.71
CA ILE A 57 -3.42 3.70 0.81
C ILE A 57 -1.89 3.57 0.73
N PRO A 58 -1.33 2.34 0.87
CA PRO A 58 0.10 2.08 0.77
C PRO A 58 0.60 2.22 -0.68
N PRO A 59 1.82 2.74 -0.90
CA PRO A 59 2.43 2.72 -2.22
C PRO A 59 2.75 1.30 -2.71
N ILE A 60 2.82 1.16 -4.04
CA ILE A 60 3.00 -0.09 -4.77
C ILE A 60 4.19 0.03 -5.74
N ILE A 61 4.71 -1.09 -6.27
CA ILE A 61 5.91 -1.13 -7.12
C ILE A 61 5.63 -0.93 -8.61
N GLU A 62 4.37 -1.06 -9.02
CA GLU A 62 3.91 -1.00 -10.40
C GLU A 62 3.79 0.44 -10.93
N VAL A 63 4.07 1.44 -10.09
CA VAL A 63 3.98 2.86 -10.40
C VAL A 63 5.20 3.61 -9.86
N GLU A 64 5.32 4.89 -10.23
CA GLU A 64 6.38 5.76 -9.75
C GLU A 64 6.47 5.78 -8.21
N PRO A 65 7.69 5.62 -7.66
CA PRO A 65 7.89 5.53 -6.23
C PRO A 65 7.41 6.80 -5.50
N PRO A 66 7.15 6.72 -4.19
CA PRO A 66 6.79 7.88 -3.39
C PRO A 66 7.84 8.98 -3.49
N GLN A 67 7.38 10.19 -3.77
CA GLN A 67 8.17 11.42 -3.78
C GLN A 67 7.88 12.25 -2.55
N THR A 68 8.74 13.23 -2.25
CA THR A 68 8.59 14.14 -1.09
C THR A 68 7.17 14.71 -0.92
N PRO A 69 6.46 15.14 -1.98
CA PRO A 69 5.08 15.63 -1.83
C PRO A 69 4.09 14.58 -1.30
N ASP A 70 4.30 13.30 -1.57
CA ASP A 70 3.45 12.21 -1.07
C ASP A 70 3.60 12.05 0.44
N PHE A 71 4.84 12.08 0.95
CA PHE A 71 5.13 12.06 2.38
C PHE A 71 4.46 13.22 3.11
N SER A 72 4.47 14.42 2.52
CA SER A 72 3.78 15.58 3.10
C SER A 72 2.27 15.36 3.22
N ARG A 73 1.64 14.73 2.22
CA ARG A 73 0.20 14.40 2.24
C ARG A 73 -0.12 13.37 3.32
N TRP A 74 0.68 12.31 3.42
CA TRP A 74 0.57 11.29 4.47
C TRP A 74 0.71 11.88 5.87
N ARG A 75 1.77 12.65 6.13
CA ARG A 75 1.97 13.30 7.44
C ARG A 75 0.84 14.26 7.78
N LYS A 76 0.34 15.05 6.81
CA LYS A 76 -0.79 15.96 7.06
C LYS A 76 -2.05 15.21 7.51
N ARG A 77 -2.30 14.02 6.96
CA ARG A 77 -3.41 13.14 7.37
C ARG A 77 -3.17 12.57 8.76
N TRP A 78 -1.99 12.01 9.01
CA TRP A 78 -1.70 11.29 10.25
C TRP A 78 -1.32 12.17 11.42
N ASN A 79 -1.03 13.46 11.21
CA ASN A 79 -0.82 14.43 12.29
C ASN A 79 -2.01 14.50 13.27
N LYS A 80 -3.21 14.12 12.81
CA LYS A 80 -4.43 14.03 13.62
C LYS A 80 -4.64 12.67 14.28
N SER A 81 -3.84 11.67 13.92
CA SER A 81 -3.87 10.33 14.53
C SER A 81 -2.91 10.26 15.72
N GLU A 82 -3.24 9.43 16.70
CA GLU A 82 -2.43 9.27 17.93
C GLU A 82 -1.00 8.82 17.62
N THR A 83 -0.84 7.90 16.66
CA THR A 83 0.46 7.32 16.32
C THR A 83 1.30 8.26 15.46
N LYS A 84 0.68 9.16 14.67
CA LYS A 84 1.35 9.97 13.64
C LYS A 84 2.17 9.14 12.64
N ARG A 85 1.83 7.86 12.48
CA ARG A 85 2.46 6.88 11.59
C ARG A 85 1.48 6.37 10.55
N SER A 86 1.99 5.57 9.62
CA SER A 86 1.17 4.84 8.65
C SER A 86 0.10 3.99 9.36
N PRO A 87 -1.07 3.79 8.73
CA PRO A 87 -2.07 2.84 9.19
C PRO A 87 -1.48 1.44 9.39
N GLU A 88 -1.96 0.73 10.40
CA GLU A 88 -1.46 -0.62 10.74
C GLU A 88 -1.55 -1.60 9.57
N PHE A 89 -2.61 -1.50 8.75
CA PHE A 89 -2.80 -2.41 7.61
C PHE A 89 -1.69 -2.32 6.55
N TRP A 90 -0.86 -1.26 6.55
CA TRP A 90 0.30 -1.19 5.66
C TRP A 90 1.29 -2.33 5.95
N GLU A 91 1.49 -2.68 7.21
CA GLU A 91 2.34 -3.80 7.58
C GLU A 91 1.82 -5.10 6.96
N GLU A 92 0.53 -5.37 7.12
CA GLU A 92 -0.10 -6.57 6.56
C GLU A 92 -0.05 -6.58 5.03
N PHE A 93 -0.25 -5.42 4.39
CA PHE A 93 -0.15 -5.28 2.94
C PHE A 93 1.25 -5.71 2.44
N TYR A 94 2.32 -5.17 3.04
CA TYR A 94 3.68 -5.51 2.61
C TYR A 94 4.09 -6.92 3.00
N ARG A 95 3.58 -7.46 4.12
CA ARG A 95 3.76 -8.86 4.49
C ARG A 95 3.22 -9.78 3.40
N GLN A 96 1.99 -9.55 2.93
CA GLN A 96 1.38 -10.32 1.84
C GLN A 96 2.23 -10.22 0.56
N LYS A 97 2.70 -9.01 0.21
CA LYS A 97 3.56 -8.84 -0.99
C LYS A 97 4.91 -9.51 -0.89
N PHE A 98 5.49 -9.64 0.30
CA PHE A 98 6.68 -10.46 0.48
C PHE A 98 6.37 -11.94 0.29
N CYS A 99 5.30 -12.47 0.90
CA CYS A 99 4.89 -13.86 0.74
C CYS A 99 4.56 -14.23 -0.71
N GLU A 100 3.93 -13.32 -1.46
CA GLU A 100 3.53 -13.50 -2.86
C GLU A 100 4.69 -13.32 -3.85
N ALA A 101 5.88 -12.93 -3.40
CA ALA A 101 7.00 -12.63 -4.29
C ALA A 101 7.47 -13.90 -5.03
N ALA A 102 7.29 -13.91 -6.36
CA ALA A 102 7.64 -15.05 -7.21
C ALA A 102 9.17 -15.27 -7.38
N SER A 103 10.00 -14.30 -6.99
CA SER A 103 11.45 -14.41 -7.08
C SER A 103 12.14 -13.48 -6.08
N VAL A 104 13.43 -13.75 -5.83
CA VAL A 104 14.27 -12.87 -5.00
C VAL A 104 14.33 -11.45 -5.57
N ALA A 105 14.29 -11.29 -6.89
CA ALA A 105 14.29 -9.98 -7.52
C ALA A 105 13.00 -9.19 -7.22
N VAL A 106 11.83 -9.85 -7.31
CA VAL A 106 10.53 -9.23 -6.96
C VAL A 106 10.50 -8.85 -5.47
N LEU A 107 10.97 -9.76 -4.61
CA LEU A 107 11.07 -9.52 -3.17
C LEU A 107 11.96 -8.31 -2.86
N GLN A 108 13.12 -8.20 -3.52
CA GLN A 108 14.03 -7.06 -3.37
C GLN A 108 13.39 -5.73 -3.78
N THR A 109 12.60 -5.71 -4.85
CA THR A 109 11.90 -4.49 -5.29
C THR A 109 10.91 -4.00 -4.23
N TRP A 110 10.10 -4.91 -3.66
CA TRP A 110 9.23 -4.57 -2.53
C TRP A 110 10.03 -4.14 -1.29
N GLY A 111 11.14 -4.82 -0.98
CA GLY A 111 12.01 -4.45 0.14
C GLY A 111 12.61 -3.04 0.00
N ARG A 112 12.99 -2.64 -1.22
CA ARG A 112 13.45 -1.28 -1.52
C ARG A 112 12.34 -0.26 -1.31
N LEU A 113 11.11 -0.57 -1.74
CA LEU A 113 9.96 0.30 -1.51
C LEU A 113 9.70 0.51 -0.01
N VAL A 114 9.69 -0.56 0.80
CA VAL A 114 9.61 -0.47 2.27
C VAL A 114 10.76 0.37 2.83
N GLY A 115 11.98 0.22 2.28
CA GLY A 115 13.14 1.05 2.63
C GLY A 115 12.94 2.55 2.40
N ILE A 116 12.21 2.93 1.34
CA ILE A 116 11.85 4.33 1.02
C ILE A 116 10.84 4.88 2.04
N ILE A 117 9.82 4.09 2.39
CA ILE A 117 8.74 4.55 3.28
C ILE A 117 8.99 4.32 4.77
N LYS A 118 10.09 3.67 5.16
CA LYS A 118 10.38 3.31 6.55
C LYS A 118 10.24 4.46 7.55
N SER A 119 10.52 5.69 7.12
CA SER A 119 10.45 6.89 7.96
C SER A 119 9.05 7.17 8.50
N VAL A 120 8.00 6.64 7.85
CA VAL A 120 6.60 6.85 8.27
C VAL A 120 5.96 5.64 8.96
N MET A 121 6.63 4.50 8.97
CA MET A 121 6.14 3.29 9.64
C MET A 121 6.53 3.27 11.12
N SER A 122 5.85 2.43 11.91
CA SER A 122 6.29 2.13 13.29
C SER A 122 7.53 1.23 13.28
N GLN A 123 8.32 1.29 14.35
CA GLN A 123 9.49 0.43 14.49
C GLN A 123 9.10 -1.06 14.53
N THR A 124 8.01 -1.38 15.23
CA THR A 124 7.48 -2.75 15.35
C THR A 124 7.09 -3.33 13.99
N ALA A 125 6.40 -2.55 13.15
CA ALA A 125 6.03 -2.97 11.80
C ALA A 125 7.27 -3.21 10.93
N LEU A 126 8.29 -2.36 11.06
CA LEU A 126 9.54 -2.52 10.30
C LEU A 126 10.32 -3.77 10.72
N GLU A 127 10.35 -4.09 12.02
CA GLU A 127 10.97 -5.32 12.52
C GLU A 127 10.24 -6.55 12.00
N SER A 128 8.91 -6.56 12.07
CA SER A 128 8.11 -7.68 11.55
C SER A 128 8.34 -7.89 10.05
N LEU A 129 8.37 -6.81 9.26
CA LEU A 129 8.63 -6.87 7.83
C LEU A 129 10.05 -7.34 7.49
N ARG A 130 11.07 -6.99 8.30
CA ARG A 130 12.44 -7.49 8.11
C ARG A 130 12.52 -9.00 8.32
N THR A 131 11.86 -9.51 9.36
CA THR A 131 11.79 -10.96 9.62
C THR A 131 11.12 -11.68 8.46
N GLN A 132 9.93 -11.21 8.04
CA GLN A 132 9.21 -11.81 6.90
C GLN A 132 10.05 -11.79 5.62
N TYR A 133 10.74 -10.68 5.34
CA TYR A 133 11.62 -10.56 4.18
C TYR A 133 12.74 -11.60 4.20
N ALA A 134 13.40 -11.78 5.35
CA ALA A 134 14.51 -12.72 5.49
C ALA A 134 14.03 -14.18 5.29
N GLU A 135 12.91 -14.55 5.91
CA GLU A 135 12.31 -15.89 5.78
C GLU A 135 11.92 -16.20 4.33
N THR A 136 11.24 -15.26 3.68
CA THR A 136 10.80 -15.41 2.28
C THR A 136 12.01 -15.51 1.34
N LYS A 137 13.04 -14.67 1.56
CA LYS A 137 14.27 -14.71 0.77
C LYS A 137 14.97 -16.06 0.87
N ASN A 138 15.12 -16.59 2.08
CA ASN A 138 15.73 -17.90 2.31
C ASN A 138 14.95 -19.01 1.58
N THR A 139 13.61 -18.98 1.68
CA THR A 139 12.73 -19.94 1.00
C THR A 139 12.89 -19.91 -0.51
N LEU A 140 12.87 -18.71 -1.11
CA LEU A 140 13.03 -18.53 -2.56
C LEU A 140 14.42 -18.98 -3.03
N GLN A 141 15.48 -18.70 -2.27
CA GLN A 141 16.83 -19.14 -2.61
C GLN A 141 16.95 -20.67 -2.55
N LEU A 142 16.42 -21.32 -1.51
CA LEU A 142 16.41 -22.78 -1.41
C LEU A 142 15.64 -23.43 -2.55
N SER A 143 14.51 -22.85 -2.96
CA SER A 143 13.71 -23.38 -4.07
C SER A 143 14.47 -23.38 -5.41
N LEU A 144 15.36 -22.40 -5.63
CA LEU A 144 16.22 -22.31 -6.82
C LEU A 144 17.37 -23.33 -6.80
N TYR A 145 17.83 -23.76 -5.62
CA TYR A 145 18.89 -24.77 -5.50
C TYR A 145 18.37 -26.20 -5.68
N LEU A 146 17.07 -26.43 -5.50
CA LEU A 146 16.43 -27.74 -5.58
C LEU A 146 15.72 -28.00 -6.92
N SER A 147 15.66 -27.00 -7.80
CA SER A 147 15.10 -27.05 -9.16
C SER A 147 16.19 -27.25 -10.20
#